data_AF-A0A399RI67-F1
#
_entry.id   AF-A0A399RI67-F1
#
_cell.length_a   1.000
_cell.length_b   1.000
_cell.length_c   1.000
_cell.angle_alpha   90.00
_cell.angle_beta   90.00
_cell.angle_gamma   90.00
#
_symmetry.space_group_name_H-M   'P 1'
#
loop_
_entity.id
_entity.type
_entity.pdbx_description
1 polymer ?
#
loop_
_entity_poly.entity_id
_entity_poly.type
_entity_poly.pdbx_seq_one_letter_code
_entity_poly.pdbx_strand_id
1 'polypeptide(L)'
;MVLIGLSFAPVQALIDGPLLDMIATGEAARVRLEEMSAVQKTAHFWASVLNDTAYPIAYGAFFAGLAGRFVPARYRGWAMLPALAAAVVDLFENTVQALALSGSADLLDLKNVLTPLKFGFLVLAALLALSLSLLALIRWIMRRAAKDR
;
A
#
# COMPACT_ATOMS: atom_id res chain seq x y z
N MET A 1 1.22 9.85 2.66
CA MET A 1 1.62 8.94 1.58
C MET A 1 2.86 9.46 0.85
N VAL A 2 2.82 10.57 0.11
CA VAL A 2 3.98 11.09 -0.65
C VAL A 2 5.24 11.27 0.22
N LEU A 3 5.13 11.97 1.36
CA LEU A 3 6.27 12.16 2.27
C LEU A 3 6.81 10.84 2.84
N ILE A 4 5.93 9.87 3.11
CA ILE A 4 6.32 8.54 3.58
C ILE A 4 7.07 7.81 2.45
N GLY A 5 6.57 7.88 1.21
CA GLY A 5 7.25 7.35 0.03
C GLY A 5 8.67 7.92 -0.14
N LEU A 6 8.82 9.24 0.01
CA LEU A 6 10.14 9.88 -0.05
C LEU A 6 11.06 9.45 1.09
N SER A 7 10.52 9.12 2.26
CA SER A 7 11.31 8.69 3.42
C SER A 7 11.96 7.31 3.26
N PHE A 8 11.62 6.53 2.22
CA PHE A 8 12.35 5.30 1.88
C PHE A 8 13.72 5.56 1.22
N ALA A 9 13.92 6.73 0.61
CA ALA A 9 15.11 6.99 -0.20
C ALA A 9 16.45 6.77 0.52
N PRO A 10 16.65 7.18 1.79
CA PRO A 10 17.90 6.93 2.50
C PRO A 10 18.17 5.44 2.73
N VAL A 11 17.13 4.66 3.04
CA VAL A 11 17.26 3.21 3.25
C VAL A 11 17.56 2.53 1.93
N GLN A 12 16.85 2.90 0.85
CA GLN A 12 17.06 2.34 -0.48
C GLN A 12 18.50 2.58 -0.97
N ALA A 13 19.06 3.76 -0.71
CA ALA A 13 20.46 4.06 -1.01
C ALA A 13 21.45 3.21 -0.21
N LEU A 14 21.14 2.91 1.06
CA LEU A 14 22.00 2.10 1.93
C LEU A 14 21.98 0.61 1.58
N ILE A 15 20.82 0.08 1.19
CA ILE A 15 20.68 -1.35 0.86
C ILE A 15 21.18 -1.70 -0.53
N ASP A 16 21.43 -0.71 -1.38
CA ASP A 16 21.93 -0.84 -2.76
C ASP A 16 21.15 -1.89 -3.57
N GLY A 17 19.87 -1.61 -3.81
CA GLY A 17 18.98 -2.51 -4.55
C GLY A 17 17.51 -2.36 -4.13
N PRO A 18 16.63 -3.24 -4.64
CA PRO A 18 15.22 -3.22 -4.28
C PRO A 18 15.02 -3.61 -2.81
N LEU A 19 14.04 -2.96 -2.18
CA LEU A 19 13.46 -3.39 -0.91
C LEU A 19 12.66 -4.69 -1.14
N LEU A 20 12.51 -5.52 -0.12
CA LEU A 20 11.71 -6.75 -0.20
C LEU A 20 10.26 -6.48 -0.58
N ASP A 21 9.70 -5.32 -0.21
CA ASP A 21 8.35 -4.92 -0.60
C ASP A 21 8.19 -4.64 -2.10
N MET A 22 9.29 -4.33 -2.79
CA MET A 22 9.30 -4.12 -4.23
C MET A 22 9.43 -5.43 -5.02
N ILE A 23 9.62 -6.56 -4.34
CA ILE A 23 9.76 -7.88 -4.94
C ILE A 23 8.44 -8.64 -4.84
N ALA A 24 7.98 -9.19 -5.96
CA ALA A 24 6.65 -9.77 -6.06
C ALA A 24 6.55 -11.20 -5.49
N THR A 25 7.60 -12.01 -5.60
CA THR A 25 7.56 -13.43 -5.21
C THR A 25 8.40 -13.71 -3.97
N GLY A 26 7.99 -14.72 -3.21
CA GLY A 26 8.72 -15.16 -2.02
C GLY A 26 10.12 -15.67 -2.35
N GLU A 27 10.26 -16.43 -3.44
CA GLU A 27 11.55 -16.96 -3.90
C GLU A 27 12.56 -15.84 -4.21
N ALA A 28 12.16 -14.85 -5.02
CA ALA A 28 13.03 -13.73 -5.34
C ALA A 28 13.34 -12.87 -4.11
N ALA A 29 12.40 -12.76 -3.16
CA ALA A 29 12.61 -12.04 -1.91
C ALA A 29 13.61 -12.76 -1.00
N ARG A 30 13.62 -14.09 -0.98
CA ARG A 30 14.62 -14.88 -0.22
C ARG A 30 16.02 -14.70 -0.81
N VAL A 31 16.15 -14.80 -2.14
CA VAL A 31 17.42 -14.52 -2.83
C VAL A 31 17.93 -13.13 -2.47
N ARG A 32 17.05 -12.12 -2.56
CA ARG A 32 17.42 -10.75 -2.19
C ARG A 32 17.83 -10.62 -0.72
N LEU A 33 17.14 -11.30 0.19
CA LEU A 33 17.46 -11.28 1.62
C LEU A 33 18.86 -11.89 1.88
N GLU A 34 19.27 -12.90 1.12
CA GLU A 34 20.59 -13.53 1.24
C GLU A 34 21.73 -12.60 0.78
N GLU A 35 21.48 -11.75 -0.21
CA GLU A 35 22.44 -10.75 -0.69
C GLU A 35 22.73 -9.64 0.34
N MET A 36 21.82 -9.43 1.31
CA MET A 36 21.95 -8.35 2.28
C MET A 36 22.91 -8.70 3.41
N SER A 37 23.85 -7.77 3.68
CA SER A 37 24.63 -7.77 4.91
C SER A 37 23.76 -7.56 6.16
N ALA A 38 24.31 -7.86 7.34
CA ALA A 38 23.60 -7.64 8.61
C ALA A 38 23.19 -6.17 8.83
N VAL A 39 24.02 -5.22 8.38
CA VAL A 39 23.72 -3.78 8.45
C VAL A 39 22.54 -3.44 7.55
N GLN A 40 22.53 -3.94 6.31
CA GLN A 40 21.44 -3.71 5.36
C GLN A 40 20.13 -4.32 5.84
N LYS A 41 20.17 -5.54 6.40
CA LYS A 41 19.00 -6.19 7.00
C LYS A 41 18.42 -5.36 8.14
N THR A 42 19.28 -4.82 9.01
CA THR A 42 18.86 -3.96 10.13
C THR A 42 18.23 -2.66 9.63
N ALA A 43 18.83 -2.00 8.65
CA ALA A 43 18.28 -0.78 8.06
C ALA A 43 16.93 -1.06 7.37
N HIS A 44 16.84 -2.15 6.62
CA HIS A 44 15.61 -2.55 5.97
C HIS A 44 14.51 -2.91 6.98
N PHE A 45 14.85 -3.60 8.07
CA PHE A 45 13.91 -3.93 9.14
C PHE A 45 13.21 -2.69 9.68
N TRP A 46 13.97 -1.61 9.94
CA TRP A 46 13.38 -0.37 10.41
C TRP A 46 12.53 0.34 9.36
N ALA A 47 12.91 0.27 8.08
CA ALA A 47 12.05 0.77 7.00
C ALA A 47 10.72 0.00 6.95
N SER A 48 10.76 -1.32 7.13
CA SER A 48 9.56 -2.14 7.14
C SER A 48 8.68 -1.84 8.37
N VAL A 49 9.26 -1.80 9.56
CA VAL A 49 8.50 -1.47 10.77
C VAL A 49 7.90 -0.06 10.73
N LEU A 50 8.64 0.94 10.24
CA LEU A 50 8.20 2.34 10.28
C LEU A 50 7.44 2.74 9.01
N ASN A 51 8.09 2.65 7.86
CA ASN A 51 7.56 3.16 6.61
C ASN A 51 6.51 2.22 6.02
N ASP A 52 6.78 0.91 5.95
CA ASP A 52 5.81 -0.08 5.43
C ASP A 52 4.60 -0.25 6.37
N THR A 53 4.66 0.27 7.62
CA THR A 53 3.47 0.42 8.47
C THR A 53 2.70 1.70 8.16
N ALA A 54 3.40 2.83 8.08
CA ALA A 54 2.77 4.13 7.89
C ALA A 54 2.16 4.30 6.49
N TYR A 55 2.77 3.70 5.46
CA TYR A 55 2.36 3.84 4.07
C TYR A 55 0.96 3.25 3.79
N PRO A 56 0.63 1.99 4.17
CA PRO A 56 -0.70 1.43 4.01
C PRO A 56 -1.78 2.10 4.83
N ILE A 57 -1.46 2.59 6.03
CA ILE A 57 -2.39 3.41 6.80
C ILE A 57 -2.73 4.69 6.01
N ALA A 58 -1.73 5.34 5.43
CA ALA A 58 -1.93 6.58 4.70
C ALA A 58 -2.72 6.38 3.39
N TYR A 59 -2.35 5.41 2.54
CA TYR A 59 -3.10 5.20 1.30
C TYR A 59 -4.48 4.57 1.57
N GLY A 60 -4.59 3.68 2.56
CA GLY A 60 -5.84 3.05 2.95
C GLY A 60 -6.86 4.07 3.42
N ALA A 61 -6.45 4.97 4.33
CA ALA A 61 -7.30 6.07 4.78
C ALA A 61 -7.68 7.03 3.65
N PHE A 62 -6.74 7.35 2.76
CA PHE A 62 -7.00 8.24 1.62
C PHE A 62 -8.05 7.66 0.66
N PHE A 63 -7.83 6.44 0.15
CA PHE A 63 -8.75 5.83 -0.82
C PHE A 63 -10.09 5.46 -0.18
N ALA A 64 -10.10 4.98 1.07
CA ALA A 64 -11.33 4.72 1.81
C ALA A 64 -12.15 6.01 1.98
N GLY A 65 -11.50 7.08 2.46
CA GLY A 65 -12.14 8.38 2.65
C GLY A 65 -12.72 8.94 1.36
N LEU A 66 -11.96 8.85 0.27
CA LEU A 66 -12.38 9.32 -1.05
C LEU A 66 -13.59 8.53 -1.58
N ALA A 67 -13.55 7.21 -1.52
CA ALA A 67 -14.67 6.36 -1.94
C ALA A 67 -15.92 6.60 -1.07
N GLY A 68 -15.76 6.63 0.26
CA GLY A 68 -16.84 6.87 1.22
C GLY A 68 -17.46 8.28 1.10
N ARG A 69 -16.69 9.28 0.65
CA ARG A 69 -17.15 10.67 0.54
C ARG A 69 -18.20 10.88 -0.56
N PHE A 70 -18.13 10.11 -1.64
CA PHE A 70 -18.91 10.33 -2.86
C PHE A 70 -20.04 9.33 -3.07
N VAL A 71 -20.22 8.36 -2.17
CA VAL A 71 -21.37 7.44 -2.15
C VAL A 71 -22.45 7.88 -1.16
N PRO A 72 -23.72 7.44 -1.36
CA PRO A 72 -24.78 7.58 -0.34
C PRO A 72 -24.38 6.98 1.00
N ALA A 73 -24.88 7.56 2.11
CA ALA A 73 -24.51 7.18 3.48
C ALA A 73 -24.60 5.67 3.75
N ARG A 74 -25.66 5.00 3.26
CA ARG A 74 -25.89 3.56 3.41
C ARG A 74 -24.83 2.65 2.76
N TYR A 75 -24.05 3.18 1.81
CA TYR A 75 -23.01 2.41 1.10
C TYR A 75 -21.59 2.81 1.49
N ARG A 76 -21.41 3.75 2.44
CA ARG A 76 -20.07 4.26 2.80
C ARG A 76 -19.13 3.17 3.26
N GLY A 77 -19.57 2.33 4.21
CA GLY A 77 -18.76 1.22 4.72
C GLY A 77 -18.31 0.29 3.58
N TRP A 78 -19.25 -0.14 2.74
CA TRP A 78 -18.96 -1.00 1.58
C TRP A 78 -17.97 -0.39 0.60
N ALA A 79 -18.10 0.91 0.31
CA ALA A 79 -17.17 1.60 -0.60
C ALA A 79 -15.75 1.74 -0.01
N MET A 80 -15.63 1.76 1.31
CA MET A 80 -14.34 1.86 2.00
C MET A 80 -13.60 0.51 2.09
N LEU A 81 -14.33 -0.61 2.06
CA LEU A 81 -13.77 -1.95 2.33
C LEU A 81 -12.56 -2.31 1.45
N PRO A 82 -12.54 -2.09 0.13
CA PRO A 82 -11.38 -2.46 -0.68
C PRO A 82 -10.08 -1.78 -0.23
N ALA A 83 -10.14 -0.48 0.12
CA ALA A 83 -8.97 0.28 0.55
C ALA A 83 -8.48 -0.18 1.93
N LEU A 84 -9.40 -0.49 2.84
CA LEU A 84 -9.07 -1.01 4.17
C LEU A 84 -8.51 -2.44 4.08
N ALA A 85 -9.07 -3.29 3.21
CA ALA A 85 -8.57 -4.63 2.95
C ALA A 85 -7.16 -4.60 2.37
N ALA A 86 -6.89 -3.71 1.39
CA ALA A 86 -5.55 -3.49 0.86
C ALA A 86 -4.55 -3.16 1.97
N ALA A 87 -4.87 -2.16 2.80
CA ALA A 87 -4.01 -1.74 3.89
C ALA A 87 -3.76 -2.85 4.91
N VAL A 88 -4.79 -3.64 5.26
CA VAL A 88 -4.64 -4.77 6.19
C VAL A 88 -3.74 -5.86 5.62
N VAL A 89 -3.95 -6.28 4.36
CA VAL A 89 -3.11 -7.30 3.72
C VAL A 89 -1.66 -6.81 3.59
N ASP A 90 -1.46 -5.54 3.29
CA ASP A 90 -0.13 -4.93 3.22
C ASP A 90 0.57 -4.91 4.58
N LEU A 91 -0.14 -4.60 5.67
CA LEU A 91 0.40 -4.71 7.03
C LEU A 91 0.78 -6.16 7.41
N PHE A 92 0.02 -7.15 6.95
CA PHE A 92 0.39 -8.56 7.11
C PHE A 92 1.67 -8.89 6.33
N GLU A 93 1.77 -8.43 5.09
CA GLU A 93 2.98 -8.63 4.27
C GLU A 93 4.20 -7.95 4.89
N ASN A 94 4.05 -6.73 5.38
CA ASN A 94 5.09 -6.02 6.12
C ASN A 94 5.53 -6.81 7.36
N THR A 95 4.59 -7.36 8.13
CA THR A 95 4.91 -8.19 9.31
C THR A 95 5.75 -9.42 8.90
N VAL A 96 5.37 -10.08 7.81
CA VAL A 96 6.13 -11.20 7.24
C VAL A 96 7.55 -10.76 6.85
N GLN A 97 7.69 -9.61 6.21
CA GLN A 97 9.01 -9.06 5.82
C GLN A 97 9.87 -8.73 7.03
N ALA A 98 9.31 -8.09 8.07
CA ALA A 98 10.03 -7.78 9.30
C ALA A 98 10.51 -9.04 10.04
N LEU A 99 9.68 -10.09 10.09
CA LEU A 99 10.07 -11.39 10.65
C LEU A 99 11.16 -12.07 9.82
N ALA A 100 11.08 -12.00 8.50
CA ALA A 100 12.11 -12.54 7.61
C ALA A 100 13.46 -11.84 7.80
N LEU A 101 13.45 -10.51 7.90
CA LEU A 101 14.64 -9.70 8.21
C LEU A 101 15.22 -10.00 9.60
N SER A 102 14.43 -10.58 10.50
CA SER A 102 14.83 -11.01 11.85
C SER A 102 15.23 -12.49 11.93
N GLY A 103 15.24 -13.22 10.81
CA GLY A 103 15.73 -14.59 10.74
C GLY A 103 14.71 -15.65 10.31
N SER A 104 13.45 -15.29 10.06
CA SER A 104 12.41 -16.22 9.60
C SER A 104 12.20 -16.16 8.09
N ALA A 105 13.25 -16.41 7.31
CA ALA A 105 13.25 -16.24 5.85
C ALA A 105 12.15 -17.04 5.12
N ASP A 106 11.79 -18.22 5.64
CA ASP A 106 10.76 -19.10 5.05
C ASP A 106 9.37 -18.44 4.99
N LEU A 107 9.09 -17.47 5.87
CA LEU A 107 7.82 -16.74 5.85
C LEU A 107 7.64 -15.90 4.59
N LEU A 108 8.72 -15.55 3.87
CA LEU A 108 8.64 -14.78 2.63
C LEU A 108 7.82 -15.49 1.54
N ASP A 109 7.65 -16.80 1.60
CA ASP A 109 6.81 -17.54 0.66
C ASP A 109 5.32 -17.10 0.74
N LEU A 110 4.89 -16.52 1.86
CA LEU A 110 3.56 -15.91 2.00
C LEU A 110 3.34 -14.73 1.03
N LYS A 111 4.41 -14.09 0.52
CA LYS A 111 4.30 -13.03 -0.50
C LYS A 111 3.60 -13.51 -1.77
N ASN A 112 3.74 -14.80 -2.12
CA ASN A 112 3.05 -15.39 -3.27
C ASN A 112 1.52 -15.30 -3.19
N VAL A 113 0.98 -15.07 -1.98
CA VAL A 113 -0.45 -14.86 -1.73
C VAL A 113 -0.73 -13.41 -1.30
N LEU A 114 0.04 -12.87 -0.36
CA LEU A 114 -0.19 -11.55 0.21
C LEU A 114 0.01 -10.43 -0.82
N THR A 115 1.08 -10.50 -1.61
CA THR A 115 1.41 -9.47 -2.61
C THR A 115 0.33 -9.34 -3.69
N PRO A 116 -0.14 -10.41 -4.37
CA PRO A 116 -1.23 -10.28 -5.34
C PRO A 116 -2.54 -9.83 -4.68
N LEU A 117 -2.83 -10.27 -3.45
CA LEU A 117 -4.03 -9.83 -2.74
C LEU A 117 -4.01 -8.34 -2.41
N LYS A 118 -2.90 -7.80 -1.87
CA LYS A 118 -2.81 -6.37 -1.54
C LYS A 118 -2.95 -5.51 -2.79
N PHE A 119 -2.31 -5.89 -3.89
CA PHE A 119 -2.40 -5.15 -5.15
C PHE A 119 -3.79 -5.27 -5.77
N GLY A 120 -4.43 -6.44 -5.71
CA GLY A 120 -5.81 -6.63 -6.16
C GLY A 120 -6.77 -5.70 -5.43
N PHE A 121 -6.69 -5.65 -4.10
CA PHE A 121 -7.50 -4.73 -3.30
C PHE A 121 -7.15 -3.25 -3.55
N LEU A 122 -5.87 -2.92 -3.69
CA LEU A 122 -5.42 -1.55 -3.96
C LEU A 122 -5.93 -1.05 -5.31
N VAL A 123 -5.84 -1.87 -6.36
CA VAL A 123 -6.35 -1.53 -7.70
C VAL A 123 -7.86 -1.32 -7.64
N LEU A 124 -8.59 -2.23 -6.97
CA LEU A 124 -10.03 -2.09 -6.79
C LEU A 124 -10.39 -0.79 -6.04
N ALA A 125 -9.66 -0.50 -4.96
CA ALA A 125 -9.83 0.72 -4.17
C ALA A 125 -9.57 1.99 -5.01
N ALA A 126 -8.47 2.02 -5.76
CA ALA A 126 -8.10 3.15 -6.60
C ALA A 126 -9.15 3.38 -7.71
N LEU A 127 -9.55 2.32 -8.42
CA LEU A 127 -10.55 2.42 -9.48
C LEU A 127 -11.89 2.95 -8.95
N LEU A 128 -12.35 2.42 -7.82
CA LEU A 128 -13.61 2.85 -7.20
C LEU A 128 -13.51 4.32 -6.75
N ALA A 129 -12.48 4.68 -6.01
CA ALA A 129 -12.31 6.01 -5.44
C ALA A 129 -12.13 7.08 -6.53
N LEU A 130 -11.32 6.81 -7.57
CA LEU A 130 -11.11 7.72 -8.69
C LEU A 130 -12.36 7.89 -9.54
N SER A 131 -13.05 6.78 -9.84
CA SER A 131 -14.30 6.83 -10.63
C SER A 131 -15.38 7.64 -9.91
N LEU A 132 -15.57 7.42 -8.62
CA LEU A 132 -16.54 8.18 -7.82
C LEU A 132 -16.17 9.68 -7.73
N SER A 133 -14.88 9.98 -7.58
CA SER A 133 -14.37 11.36 -7.55
C SER A 133 -14.60 12.07 -8.88
N LEU A 134 -14.32 11.40 -10.00
CA LEU A 134 -14.55 11.94 -11.34
C LEU A 134 -16.04 12.21 -11.59
N LEU A 135 -16.92 11.26 -11.23
CA LEU A 135 -18.37 11.44 -11.35
C LEU A 135 -18.87 12.62 -10.49
N ALA A 136 -18.33 12.77 -9.28
CA ALA A 136 -18.68 13.90 -8.42
C ALA A 136 -18.21 15.23 -9.01
N LEU A 137 -17.00 15.28 -9.58
CA LEU A 137 -16.46 16.46 -10.25
C LEU A 137 -17.32 16.84 -11.48
N ILE A 138 -17.65 15.88 -12.34
CA ILE A 138 -18.50 16.11 -13.51
C ILE A 138 -19.87 16.68 -13.08
N ARG A 139 -20.52 16.08 -12.08
CA ARG A 139 -21.80 16.56 -11.55
C ARG A 139 -21.70 17.98 -11.00
N TRP A 140 -20.59 18.30 -10.33
CA TRP A 140 -20.36 19.65 -9.80
C TRP A 140 -20.20 20.68 -10.92
N ILE A 141 -19.41 20.38 -11.96
CA ILE A 141 -19.23 21.24 -13.14
C ILE A 141 -20.57 21.47 -13.85
N MET A 142 -21.35 20.41 -14.10
CA MET A 142 -22.65 20.51 -14.77
C MET A 142 -23.63 21.39 -13.98
N ARG A 143 -23.66 21.27 -12.65
CA ARG A 143 -24.52 22.10 -11.79
C ARG A 143 -24.12 23.57 -11.80
N ARG A 144 -22.82 23.87 -11.90
CA ARG A 144 -22.30 25.24 -12.03
C ARG A 144 -22.71 25.84 -13.36
N ALA A 145 -22.45 25.13 -14.46
CA ALA A 145 -22.81 25.57 -15.80
C ALA A 145 -24.32 25.82 -16.00
N ALA A 146 -25.18 25.07 -15.31
CA ALA A 146 -26.63 25.26 -15.35
C ALA A 146 -27.12 26.46 -14.51
N LYS A 147 -26.33 26.93 -13.54
CA LYS A 147 -26.68 28.09 -12.70
C LYS A 147 -26.32 29.43 -13.35
N ASP A 148 -25.34 29.40 -14.27
CA ASP A 148 -24.86 30.58 -15.01
C ASP A 148 -25.62 30.81 -16.33
N ARG A 149 -26.67 30.01 -16.60
CA ARG A 149 -27.62 30.17 -17.70
C ARG A 149 -28.97 30.63 -17.16
#